data_AF-A0A0F9CV15-F1
#
_entry.id   AF-A0A0F9CV15-F1
#
_cell.length_a   1.000
_cell.length_b   1.000
_cell.length_c   1.000
_cell.angle_alpha   90.00
_cell.angle_beta   90.00
_cell.angle_gamma   90.00
#
_symmetry.space_group_name_H-M   'P 1'
#
loop_
_entity.id
_entity.type
_entity.pdbx_description
1 polymer ?
#
loop_
_entity_poly.entity_id
_entity_poly.type
_entity_poly.pdbx_seq_one_letter_code
_entity_poly.pdbx_strand_id
1 'polypeptide(L)'
;MVKKSLEQPETPKAEEPKTNYAKEIQIKQLLEKRKLWDYIIDELEKKHIGDIAAKEIIFLSAIGRLVKNKKPFSFNILIHSTSSAGKDHLVESVLRLFPTEDIEAFGRISKTSLTYFHDIKKEPFFSYDGKVLYLEEITEEILNNEVMKVFTSGLTKSLITKEQTAEIMEVNGKPVVICTTA
;
A
#
# COMPACT_ATOMS: atom_id res chain seq x y z
N MET A 1 62.56 13.45 22.43
CA MET A 1 61.94 12.14 22.75
C MET A 1 60.56 12.39 23.36
N VAL A 2 59.49 12.23 22.57
CA VAL A 2 58.11 12.14 23.10
C VAL A 2 57.43 11.05 22.29
N LYS A 3 57.21 9.88 22.89
CA LYS A 3 56.45 8.77 22.30
C LYS A 3 54.97 9.10 22.48
N LYS A 4 54.26 9.39 21.39
CA LYS A 4 52.80 9.54 21.38
C LYS A 4 52.21 8.14 21.19
N SER A 5 51.66 7.56 22.25
CA SER A 5 50.92 6.31 22.21
C SER A 5 49.62 6.49 21.43
N LEU A 6 49.42 5.66 20.41
CA LEU A 6 48.20 5.56 19.62
C LEU A 6 47.14 4.85 20.46
N GLU A 7 46.08 5.55 20.85
CA GLU A 7 44.84 4.94 21.33
C GLU A 7 44.11 4.35 20.11
N GLN A 8 43.77 3.06 20.21
CA GLN A 8 42.92 2.39 19.22
C GLN A 8 41.45 2.77 19.45
N PRO A 9 40.64 2.99 18.39
CA PRO A 9 39.22 3.25 18.55
C PRO A 9 38.50 1.99 19.04
N GLU A 10 37.73 2.13 20.11
CA GLU A 10 36.83 1.08 20.61
C GLU A 10 35.82 0.69 19.53
N THR A 11 35.83 -0.58 19.14
CA THR A 11 34.77 -1.18 18.30
C THR A 11 33.41 -1.07 19.00
N PRO A 12 32.33 -0.67 18.30
CA PRO A 12 30.99 -0.66 18.87
C PRO A 12 30.59 -2.07 19.27
N LYS A 13 30.20 -2.27 20.54
CA LYS A 13 29.63 -3.52 21.02
C LYS A 13 28.32 -3.78 20.27
N ALA A 14 28.24 -4.92 19.58
CA ALA A 14 27.01 -5.42 18.99
C ALA A 14 25.96 -5.66 20.08
N GLU A 15 24.82 -5.00 20.00
CA GLU A 15 23.68 -5.24 20.89
C GLU A 15 23.09 -6.65 20.65
N GLU A 16 22.79 -7.34 21.75
CA GLU A 16 22.50 -8.79 21.80
C GLU A 16 21.12 -9.22 21.22
N PRO A 17 21.00 -10.46 20.69
CA PRO A 17 19.82 -10.99 19.98
C PRO A 17 18.60 -11.41 20.83
N LYS A 18 18.58 -11.15 22.15
CA LYS A 18 17.57 -11.71 23.08
C LYS A 18 16.16 -11.11 22.94
N THR A 19 16.06 -9.87 22.48
CA THR A 19 14.80 -9.10 22.36
C THR A 19 13.90 -9.63 21.24
N ASN A 20 14.46 -10.24 20.19
CA ASN A 20 13.69 -10.69 19.03
C ASN A 20 12.88 -11.96 19.31
N TYR A 21 13.46 -12.91 20.06
CA TYR A 21 12.82 -14.20 20.35
C TYR A 21 11.56 -14.08 21.23
N ALA A 22 11.59 -13.21 22.24
CA ALA A 22 10.42 -12.98 23.09
C ALA A 22 9.25 -12.34 22.31
N LYS A 23 9.57 -11.45 21.37
CA LYS A 23 8.59 -10.82 20.48
C LYS A 23 7.96 -11.83 19.52
N GLU A 24 8.77 -12.73 18.96
CA GLU A 24 8.29 -13.82 18.09
C GLU A 24 7.32 -14.76 18.82
N ILE A 25 7.60 -15.11 20.09
CA ILE A 25 6.69 -15.92 20.90
C ILE A 25 5.36 -15.19 21.14
N GLN A 26 5.40 -13.89 21.46
CA GLN A 26 4.18 -13.10 21.65
C GLN A 26 3.34 -13.01 20.38
N ILE A 27 3.98 -12.78 19.23
CA ILE A 27 3.31 -12.76 17.92
C ILE A 27 2.68 -14.12 17.66
N LYS A 28 3.42 -15.22 17.86
CA LYS A 28 2.90 -16.56 17.63
C LYS A 28 1.69 -16.87 18.52
N GLN A 29 1.76 -16.52 19.79
CA GLN A 29 0.62 -16.66 20.71
C GLN A 29 -0.59 -15.81 20.28
N LEU A 30 -0.36 -14.62 19.74
CA LEU A 30 -1.43 -13.77 19.20
C LEU A 30 -2.06 -14.39 17.95
N LEU A 31 -1.25 -14.93 17.04
CA LEU A 31 -1.70 -15.60 15.82
C LEU A 31 -2.46 -16.92 16.10
N GLU A 32 -2.06 -17.66 17.14
CA GLU A 32 -2.71 -18.92 17.55
C GLU A 32 -4.02 -18.70 18.31
N LYS A 33 -4.21 -17.53 18.92
CA LYS A 33 -5.49 -17.16 19.52
C LYS A 33 -6.52 -16.98 18.42
N ARG A 34 -7.60 -17.77 18.46
CA ARG A 34 -8.77 -17.70 17.55
C ARG A 34 -9.57 -16.37 17.58
N LYS A 35 -8.98 -15.30 18.10
CA LYS A 35 -9.58 -13.97 18.28
C LYS A 35 -8.74 -12.84 17.66
N LEU A 36 -7.79 -13.19 16.78
CA LEU A 36 -6.98 -12.17 16.08
C LEU A 36 -7.86 -11.20 15.29
N TRP A 37 -8.92 -11.71 14.65
CA TRP A 37 -9.87 -10.88 13.92
C TRP A 37 -10.54 -9.86 14.85
N ASP A 38 -11.13 -10.33 15.96
CA ASP A 38 -11.75 -9.47 16.97
C ASP A 38 -10.78 -8.38 17.45
N TYR A 39 -9.51 -8.74 17.70
CA TYR A 39 -8.49 -7.78 18.10
C TYR A 39 -8.21 -6.71 17.03
N ILE A 40 -8.15 -7.09 15.75
CA ILE A 40 -7.97 -6.14 14.65
C ILE A 40 -9.17 -5.20 14.57
N ILE A 41 -10.39 -5.71 14.69
CA ILE A 41 -11.61 -4.90 14.66
C ILE A 41 -11.64 -3.93 15.85
N ASP A 42 -11.28 -4.40 17.05
CA ASP A 42 -11.19 -3.54 18.23
C ASP A 42 -10.17 -2.41 18.04
N GLU A 43 -9.00 -2.66 17.41
CA GLU A 43 -8.03 -1.61 17.09
C GLU A 43 -8.54 -0.63 16.03
N LEU A 44 -9.34 -1.10 15.07
CA LEU A 44 -9.99 -0.25 14.06
C LEU A 44 -11.10 0.62 14.66
N GLU A 45 -11.88 0.09 15.60
CA GLU A 45 -12.94 0.82 16.32
C GLU A 45 -12.38 1.98 17.17
N LYS A 46 -11.15 1.86 17.69
CA LYS A 46 -10.49 2.96 18.41
C LYS A 46 -10.19 4.18 17.53
N LYS A 47 -10.03 3.99 16.22
CA LYS A 47 -9.66 5.06 15.27
C LYS A 47 -10.87 5.66 14.57
N HIS A 48 -11.87 4.83 14.28
CA HIS A 48 -13.11 5.21 13.64
C HIS A 48 -14.22 4.41 14.29
N ILE A 49 -15.32 5.02 14.72
CA ILE A 49 -16.41 4.30 15.41
C ILE A 49 -17.49 3.91 14.40
N GLY A 50 -17.98 2.66 14.43
CA GLY A 50 -19.03 2.19 13.51
C GLY A 50 -18.48 1.73 12.15
N ASP A 51 -19.33 1.53 11.13
CA ASP A 51 -18.90 1.06 9.79
C ASP A 51 -18.04 -0.22 9.76
N ILE A 52 -18.28 -1.12 10.71
CA ILE A 52 -17.48 -2.35 10.92
C ILE A 52 -17.30 -3.12 9.60
N ALA A 53 -18.40 -3.42 8.90
CA ALA A 53 -18.35 -4.15 7.64
C ALA A 53 -17.50 -3.46 6.57
N ALA A 54 -17.55 -2.13 6.48
CA ALA A 54 -16.74 -1.39 5.52
C ALA A 54 -15.25 -1.47 5.88
N LYS A 55 -14.89 -1.34 7.16
CA LYS A 55 -13.50 -1.51 7.62
C LYS A 55 -12.98 -2.91 7.35
N GLU A 56 -13.78 -3.93 7.62
CA GLU A 56 -13.44 -5.33 7.34
C GLU A 56 -13.12 -5.53 5.87
N ILE A 57 -13.97 -5.01 4.97
CA ILE A 57 -13.78 -5.09 3.52
C ILE A 57 -12.51 -4.35 3.11
N ILE A 58 -12.31 -3.10 3.56
CA ILE A 58 -11.11 -2.31 3.23
C ILE A 58 -9.84 -3.04 3.70
N PHE A 59 -9.86 -3.55 4.92
CA PHE A 59 -8.73 -4.25 5.51
C PHE A 59 -8.39 -5.54 4.77
N LEU A 60 -9.40 -6.37 4.47
CA LEU A 60 -9.22 -7.61 3.70
C LEU A 60 -8.73 -7.33 2.27
N SER A 61 -9.29 -6.30 1.63
CA SER A 61 -8.85 -5.85 0.31
C SER A 61 -7.39 -5.38 0.34
N ALA A 62 -6.98 -4.61 1.34
CA ALA A 62 -5.59 -4.18 1.49
C ALA A 62 -4.63 -5.36 1.76
N ILE A 63 -4.99 -6.31 2.64
CA ILE A 63 -4.25 -7.58 2.82
C ILE A 63 -4.20 -8.40 1.52
N GLY A 64 -5.16 -8.16 0.63
CA GLY A 64 -5.14 -8.52 -0.78
C GLY A 64 -3.74 -8.53 -1.39
N ARG A 65 -2.95 -7.49 -1.17
CA ARG A 65 -1.62 -7.31 -1.76
C ARG A 65 -0.60 -8.42 -1.42
N LEU A 66 -0.78 -9.17 -0.32
CA LEU A 66 0.22 -10.09 0.22
C LEU A 66 0.02 -11.57 -0.12
N VAL A 67 -1.17 -11.95 -0.58
CA VAL A 67 -1.43 -13.39 -0.83
C VAL A 67 -0.82 -13.78 -2.17
N LYS A 68 -0.05 -14.87 -2.14
CA LYS A 68 0.63 -15.44 -3.30
C LYS A 68 -0.35 -16.18 -4.21
N ASN A 69 -0.03 -16.30 -5.49
CA ASN A 69 -0.78 -17.08 -6.49
C ASN A 69 -2.23 -16.63 -6.73
N LYS A 70 -2.55 -15.38 -6.43
CA LYS A 70 -3.84 -14.79 -6.80
C LYS A 70 -3.63 -13.59 -7.69
N LYS A 71 -4.75 -13.14 -8.26
CA LYS A 71 -4.85 -11.97 -9.11
C LYS A 71 -5.03 -10.73 -8.19
N PRO A 72 -4.02 -9.86 -8.03
CA PRO A 72 -4.12 -8.71 -7.11
C PRO A 72 -5.26 -7.76 -7.48
N PHE A 73 -5.58 -7.69 -8.78
CA PHE A 73 -6.70 -6.93 -9.32
C PHE A 73 -8.10 -7.43 -8.88
N SER A 74 -8.20 -8.57 -8.20
CA SER A 74 -9.46 -9.07 -7.64
C SER A 74 -9.85 -8.41 -6.30
N PHE A 75 -8.97 -7.58 -5.73
CA PHE A 75 -9.18 -6.93 -4.42
C PHE A 75 -9.43 -5.43 -4.52
N ASN A 76 -9.63 -4.92 -5.74
CA ASN A 76 -9.86 -3.50 -5.97
C ASN A 76 -11.25 -3.10 -5.45
N ILE A 77 -11.34 -1.95 -4.78
CA ILE A 77 -12.60 -1.43 -4.25
C ILE A 77 -12.77 0.05 -4.63
N LEU A 78 -14.01 0.39 -4.98
CA LEU A 78 -14.46 1.76 -5.16
C LEU A 78 -15.55 2.03 -4.12
N ILE A 79 -15.31 3.01 -3.26
CA ILE A 79 -16.22 3.41 -2.19
C ILE A 79 -16.94 4.68 -2.64
N HIS A 80 -18.24 4.56 -2.85
CA HIS A 80 -19.10 5.67 -3.22
C HIS A 80 -20.02 6.01 -2.05
N SER A 81 -20.04 7.28 -1.66
CA SER A 81 -20.96 7.80 -0.65
C SER A 81 -21.15 9.29 -0.87
N THR A 82 -22.23 9.85 -0.32
CA THR A 82 -22.44 11.30 -0.31
C THR A 82 -21.23 12.05 0.25
N SER A 83 -21.01 13.27 -0.23
CA SER A 83 -19.97 14.15 0.31
C SER A 83 -20.10 14.30 1.83
N SER A 84 -18.96 14.45 2.50
CA SER A 84 -18.84 14.59 3.97
C SER A 84 -19.31 13.38 4.79
N ALA A 85 -19.51 12.19 4.20
CA ALA A 85 -19.83 10.97 4.93
C ALA A 85 -18.62 10.32 5.65
N GLY A 86 -17.43 10.93 5.56
CA GLY A 86 -16.23 10.41 6.25
C GLY A 86 -15.55 9.22 5.56
N LYS A 87 -15.86 8.93 4.29
CA LYS A 87 -15.25 7.83 3.50
C LYS A 87 -13.73 7.88 3.45
N ASP A 88 -13.16 9.07 3.29
CA ASP A 88 -11.71 9.23 3.14
C ASP A 88 -11.02 8.96 4.50
N HIS A 89 -11.57 9.54 5.56
CA HIS A 89 -11.14 9.28 6.94
C HIS A 89 -11.26 7.80 7.34
N LEU A 90 -12.32 7.11 6.89
CA LEU A 90 -12.52 5.67 7.11
C LEU A 90 -11.39 4.86 6.46
N VAL A 91 -11.12 5.08 5.18
CA VAL A 91 -10.07 4.35 4.44
C VAL A 91 -8.70 4.63 5.03
N GLU A 92 -8.36 5.91 5.27
CA GLU A 92 -7.09 6.29 5.91
C GLU A 92 -6.90 5.60 7.27
N SER A 93 -7.95 5.55 8.09
CA SER A 93 -7.88 4.95 9.43
C SER A 93 -7.49 3.47 9.38
N VAL A 94 -8.02 2.75 8.38
CA VAL A 94 -7.68 1.35 8.11
C VAL A 94 -6.27 1.24 7.55
N LEU A 95 -5.91 2.06 6.55
CA LEU A 95 -4.60 2.01 5.89
C LEU A 95 -3.43 2.36 6.83
N ARG A 96 -3.66 3.17 7.87
CA ARG A 96 -2.67 3.46 8.93
C ARG A 96 -2.24 2.22 9.74
N LEU A 97 -2.87 1.05 9.55
CA LEU A 97 -2.40 -0.21 10.13
C LEU A 97 -1.30 -0.89 9.30
N PHE A 98 -1.09 -0.46 8.06
CA PHE A 98 -0.10 -1.02 7.16
C PHE A 98 1.18 -0.16 7.16
N PRO A 99 2.34 -0.75 6.79
CA PRO A 99 3.57 0.01 6.61
C PRO A 99 3.40 1.11 5.56
N THR A 100 3.91 2.30 5.86
CA THR A 100 3.76 3.48 4.99
C THR A 100 4.42 3.30 3.63
N GLU A 101 5.51 2.54 3.58
CA GLU A 101 6.22 2.20 2.36
C GLU A 101 5.39 1.32 1.40
N ASP A 102 4.34 0.67 1.89
CA ASP A 102 3.46 -0.18 1.09
C ASP A 102 2.24 0.56 0.55
N ILE A 103 2.08 1.84 0.88
CA ILE A 103 0.91 2.65 0.53
C ILE A 103 1.34 3.85 -0.31
N GLU A 104 0.81 3.91 -1.52
CA GLU A 104 0.86 5.09 -2.39
C GLU A 104 -0.50 5.79 -2.29
N ALA A 105 -0.60 6.88 -1.53
CA ALA A 105 -1.85 7.59 -1.27
C ALA A 105 -1.85 9.00 -1.85
N PHE A 106 -2.90 9.36 -2.60
CA PHE A 106 -3.03 10.69 -3.21
C PHE A 106 -4.44 11.24 -3.07
N GLY A 107 -4.51 12.49 -2.60
CA GLY A 107 -5.75 13.28 -2.57
C GLY A 107 -6.36 13.52 -3.95
N ARG A 108 -5.51 13.82 -4.94
CA ARG A 108 -5.85 13.92 -6.37
C ARG A 108 -4.67 13.52 -7.21
N ILE A 109 -4.92 12.85 -8.34
CA ILE A 109 -3.90 12.54 -9.34
C ILE A 109 -4.37 12.97 -10.73
N SER A 110 -3.48 13.59 -11.50
CA SER A 110 -3.79 13.94 -12.89
C SER A 110 -3.64 12.70 -13.79
N LYS A 111 -4.31 12.69 -14.95
CA LYS A 111 -4.14 11.62 -15.96
C LYS A 111 -2.67 11.41 -16.31
N THR A 112 -1.97 12.49 -16.59
CA THR A 112 -0.54 12.45 -16.96
C THR A 112 0.30 11.89 -15.83
N SER A 113 0.06 12.32 -14.60
CA SER A 113 0.78 11.82 -13.42
C SER A 113 0.56 10.33 -13.23
N LEU A 114 -0.69 9.85 -13.28
CA LEU A 114 -1.01 8.43 -13.20
C LEU A 114 -0.37 7.64 -14.34
N THR A 115 -0.33 8.22 -15.55
CA THR A 115 0.17 7.54 -16.73
C THR A 115 1.66 7.22 -16.65
N TYR A 116 2.44 8.09 -16.01
CA TYR A 116 3.89 7.93 -15.86
C TYR A 116 4.31 7.61 -14.43
N PHE A 117 3.36 7.22 -13.57
CA PHE A 117 3.63 6.89 -12.18
C PHE A 117 4.46 5.60 -12.12
N HIS A 118 5.64 5.66 -11.50
CA HIS A 118 6.65 4.60 -11.44
C HIS A 118 6.85 3.85 -12.77
N ASP A 119 7.00 4.58 -13.88
CA ASP A 119 7.34 3.99 -15.18
C ASP A 119 8.62 3.15 -15.07
N ILE A 120 8.56 1.87 -15.46
CA ILE A 120 9.68 0.93 -15.37
C ILE A 120 10.93 1.43 -16.10
N LYS A 121 10.79 2.27 -17.13
CA LYS A 121 11.94 2.87 -17.84
C LYS A 121 12.71 3.85 -16.97
N LYS A 122 12.02 4.52 -16.04
CA LYS A 122 12.60 5.50 -15.11
C LYS A 122 12.97 4.86 -13.78
N GLU A 123 12.17 3.92 -13.32
CA GLU A 123 12.27 3.27 -12.02
C GLU A 123 12.27 1.74 -12.17
N PRO A 124 13.32 1.13 -12.76
CA PRO A 124 13.34 -0.29 -13.13
C PRO A 124 13.28 -1.25 -11.93
N PHE A 125 13.59 -0.77 -10.73
CA PHE A 125 13.57 -1.55 -9.50
C PHE A 125 12.26 -1.41 -8.70
N PHE A 126 11.41 -0.46 -9.06
CA PHE A 126 10.12 -0.31 -8.40
C PHE A 126 9.16 -1.41 -8.90
N SER A 127 8.39 -1.98 -7.97
CA SER A 127 7.29 -2.88 -8.28
C SER A 127 6.08 -2.52 -7.45
N TYR A 128 4.91 -2.56 -8.09
CA TYR A 128 3.62 -2.41 -7.41
C TYR A 128 3.19 -3.67 -6.66
N ASP A 129 3.92 -4.78 -6.78
CA ASP A 129 3.60 -5.99 -6.02
C ASP A 129 3.72 -5.73 -4.52
N GLY A 130 2.68 -6.14 -3.79
CA GLY A 130 2.58 -5.86 -2.37
C GLY A 130 2.23 -4.41 -2.04
N LYS A 131 1.91 -3.54 -3.01
CA LYS A 131 1.50 -2.16 -2.75
C LYS A 131 -0.02 -1.97 -2.75
N VAL A 132 -0.47 -0.92 -2.06
CA VAL A 132 -1.82 -0.37 -2.14
C VAL A 132 -1.72 1.00 -2.80
N LEU A 133 -2.51 1.23 -3.86
CA LEU A 133 -2.73 2.54 -4.44
C LEU A 133 -4.06 3.08 -3.92
N TYR A 134 -4.01 4.12 -3.08
CA TYR A 134 -5.19 4.79 -2.55
C TYR A 134 -5.39 6.14 -3.25
N LEU A 135 -6.53 6.31 -3.92
CA LEU A 135 -6.90 7.56 -4.60
C LEU A 135 -8.20 8.13 -4.04
N GLU A 136 -8.10 9.33 -3.47
CA GLU A 136 -9.26 10.07 -3.01
C GLU A 136 -9.96 10.79 -4.17
N GLU A 137 -11.27 10.99 -4.01
CA GLU A 137 -12.12 11.73 -4.95
C GLU A 137 -11.86 11.39 -6.43
N ILE A 138 -11.77 10.08 -6.73
CA ILE A 138 -11.43 9.66 -8.09
C ILE A 138 -12.51 10.12 -9.07
N THR A 139 -12.06 10.73 -10.16
CA THR A 139 -12.94 11.16 -11.25
C THR A 139 -13.11 10.06 -12.29
N GLU A 140 -14.21 10.12 -13.04
CA GLU A 140 -14.44 9.22 -14.18
C GLU A 140 -13.31 9.29 -15.21
N GLU A 141 -12.71 10.48 -15.38
CA GLU A 141 -11.54 10.70 -16.25
C GLU A 141 -10.36 9.79 -15.88
N ILE A 142 -10.10 9.64 -14.58
CA ILE A 142 -8.99 8.86 -14.03
C ILE A 142 -9.34 7.38 -14.03
N LEU A 143 -10.58 7.02 -13.67
CA LEU A 143 -11.06 5.63 -13.75
C LEU A 143 -10.95 5.07 -15.18
N ASN A 144 -11.26 5.89 -16.18
CA ASN A 144 -11.19 5.51 -17.60
C ASN A 144 -9.80 5.67 -18.22
N ASN A 145 -8.80 6.09 -17.46
CA ASN A 145 -7.42 6.15 -17.93
C ASN A 145 -6.89 4.74 -18.24
N GLU A 146 -6.13 4.60 -19.33
CA GLU A 146 -5.61 3.30 -19.78
C GLU A 146 -4.69 2.63 -18.74
N VAL A 147 -3.96 3.40 -17.95
CA VAL A 147 -3.10 2.89 -16.88
C VAL A 147 -3.91 2.41 -15.69
N MET A 148 -5.01 3.10 -15.35
CA MET A 148 -5.94 2.62 -14.33
C MET A 148 -6.55 1.27 -14.74
N LYS A 149 -6.93 1.10 -16.01
CA LYS A 149 -7.40 -0.19 -16.55
C LYS A 149 -6.31 -1.26 -16.47
N VAL A 150 -5.05 -0.90 -16.69
CA VAL A 150 -3.92 -1.82 -16.50
C VAL A 150 -3.76 -2.20 -15.03
N PHE A 151 -3.83 -1.26 -14.08
CA PHE A 151 -3.77 -1.57 -12.64
C PHE A 151 -4.91 -2.50 -12.19
N THR A 152 -6.10 -2.28 -12.73
CA THR A 152 -7.31 -3.02 -12.35
C THR A 152 -7.57 -4.28 -13.19
N SER A 153 -6.65 -4.66 -14.08
CA SER A 153 -6.76 -5.86 -14.92
C SER A 153 -5.53 -6.76 -14.80
N GLY A 154 -5.56 -7.90 -15.52
CA GLY A 154 -4.42 -8.82 -15.63
C GLY A 154 -3.37 -8.42 -16.66
N LEU A 155 -3.50 -7.26 -17.31
CA LEU A 155 -2.54 -6.78 -18.32
C LEU A 155 -1.41 -6.00 -17.65
N THR A 156 -0.20 -5.98 -18.21
CA THR A 156 0.95 -5.24 -17.66
C THR A 156 1.41 -4.09 -18.53
N LYS A 157 0.89 -3.96 -19.75
CA LYS A 157 1.29 -2.94 -20.73
C LYS A 157 0.09 -2.17 -21.20
N SER A 158 0.30 -0.89 -21.49
CA SER A 158 -0.64 -0.01 -22.15
C SER A 158 0.03 0.71 -23.31
N LEU A 159 -0.68 0.90 -24.41
CA LEU A 159 -0.24 1.75 -25.51
C LEU A 159 -0.85 3.13 -25.30
N ILE A 160 0.00 4.14 -25.10
CA ILE A 160 -0.41 5.53 -24.88
C ILE A 160 0.08 6.41 -26.02
N THR A 161 -0.65 7.48 -26.31
CA THR A 161 -0.21 8.48 -27.29
C THR A 161 0.46 9.64 -26.56
N LYS A 162 1.70 9.94 -26.91
CA LYS A 162 2.46 11.08 -26.40
C LYS A 162 3.08 11.83 -27.56
N GLU A 163 2.85 13.14 -27.65
CA GLU A 163 3.44 13.99 -28.70
C GLU A 163 3.20 13.43 -30.13
N GLN A 164 1.99 12.93 -30.38
CA GLN A 164 1.59 12.28 -31.66
C GLN A 164 2.33 10.98 -32.00
N THR A 165 3.10 10.43 -31.05
CA THR A 165 3.75 9.13 -31.19
C THR A 165 3.14 8.11 -30.24
N ALA A 166 3.15 6.83 -30.65
CA ALA A 166 2.68 5.74 -29.81
C ALA A 166 3.83 5.25 -28.92
N GLU A 167 3.65 5.31 -27.62
CA GLU A 167 4.60 4.80 -26.63
C GLU A 167 3.98 3.65 -25.85
N ILE A 168 4.76 2.58 -25.64
CA ILE A 168 4.37 1.51 -24.72
C ILE A 168 4.80 1.93 -23.31
N MET A 169 3.81 2.00 -22.43
CA MET A 169 4.02 2.08 -20.98
C MET A 169 3.88 0.68 -20.40
N GLU A 170 4.80 0.31 -19.53
CA GLU A 170 4.82 -0.98 -18.85
C GLU A 170 4.85 -0.79 -17.34
N VAL A 171 3.97 -1.52 -16.66
CA VAL A 171 3.79 -1.52 -15.21
C VAL A 171 4.44 -2.79 -14.65
N ASN A 172 5.36 -2.61 -13.71
CA ASN A 172 5.96 -3.72 -12.97
C ASN A 172 5.08 -4.09 -11.76
N GLY A 173 4.53 -5.29 -11.75
CA GLY A 173 3.65 -5.77 -10.68
C GLY A 173 2.24 -5.18 -10.70
N LYS A 174 1.46 -5.44 -9.64
CA LYS A 174 0.08 -4.95 -9.49
C LYS A 174 -0.25 -4.48 -8.08
N PRO A 175 -0.73 -3.24 -7.92
CA PRO A 175 -1.22 -2.79 -6.63
C PRO A 175 -2.64 -3.31 -6.39
N VAL A 176 -3.04 -3.33 -5.12
CA VAL A 176 -4.46 -3.25 -4.78
C VAL A 176 -4.89 -1.81 -4.90
N VAL A 177 -5.93 -1.54 -5.68
CA VAL A 177 -6.47 -0.20 -5.89
C VAL A 177 -7.67 0.03 -4.97
N ILE A 178 -7.58 1.05 -4.13
CA ILE A 178 -8.67 1.52 -3.28
C ILE A 178 -8.98 2.95 -3.71
N CYS A 179 -10.23 3.21 -4.06
CA CYS A 179 -10.64 4.54 -4.47
C CYS A 179 -11.87 4.99 -3.69
N THR A 180 -11.98 6.29 -3.44
CA THR A 180 -13.21 6.91 -2.96
C THR A 180 -13.77 7.85 -4.02
N THR A 181 -15.08 7.98 -4.10
CA THR A 181 -15.77 8.93 -4.99
C THR A 181 -17.04 9.44 -4.33
N ALA A 182 -17.49 10.63 -4.73
CA ALA A 182 -18.68 11.30 -4.19
C ALA A 182 -19.93 10.99 -5.02
#